data_AF-A0A944TTV4-F1
#
_entry.id   AF-A0A944TTV4-F1
#
_cell.length_a   1.000
_cell.length_b   1.000
_cell.length_c   1.000
_cell.angle_alpha   90.00
_cell.angle_beta   90.00
_cell.angle_gamma   90.00
#
_symmetry.space_group_name_H-M   'P 1'
#
loop_
_entity.id
_entity.type
_entity.pdbx_description
1 polymer ?
#
loop_
_entity_poly.entity_id
_entity_poly.type
_entity_poly.pdbx_seq_one_letter_code
_entity_poly.pdbx_strand_id
1 'polypeptide(L)' 'MKEEYPKDFFIKLDSDDYRIGRLTLTKITESFNVEIDIVSKENKKIWAHIDVLYNLNDPQEALDRGVQRLSEFLNQSEN' A
#
# COMPACT_ATOMS: atom_id res chain seq x y z
N MET A 1 -10.78 -21.08 0.73
CA MET A 1 -9.47 -20.59 1.22
C MET A 1 -9.77 -19.60 2.32
N LYS A 2 -9.19 -19.75 3.52
CA LYS A 2 -9.28 -18.70 4.54
C LYS A 2 -8.40 -17.54 4.06
N GLU A 3 -9.00 -16.38 3.83
CA GLU A 3 -8.24 -15.18 3.55
C GLU A 3 -7.55 -14.75 4.85
N GLU A 4 -6.22 -14.90 4.91
CA GLU A 4 -5.44 -14.46 6.06
C GLU A 4 -5.13 -12.97 5.89
N TYR A 5 -5.81 -12.16 6.71
CA TYR A 5 -5.56 -10.72 6.84
C TYR A 5 -4.83 -10.46 8.18
N PRO A 6 -3.97 -9.43 8.25
CA PRO A 6 -3.62 -8.49 7.19
C PRO A 6 -2.71 -9.13 6.12
N LYS A 7 -2.72 -8.57 4.91
CA LYS A 7 -1.92 -9.05 3.78
C LYS A 7 -1.11 -7.91 3.17
N ASP A 8 0.20 -8.12 3.09
CA ASP A 8 1.13 -7.16 2.50
C ASP A 8 1.31 -7.42 1.01
N PHE A 9 1.25 -6.33 0.25
CA PHE A 9 1.55 -6.29 -1.18
C PHE A 9 2.66 -5.28 -1.41
N PHE A 10 3.71 -5.70 -2.13
CA PHE A 10 4.87 -4.87 -2.39
C PHE A 10 4.90 -4.41 -3.84
N ILE A 11 5.07 -3.10 -4.05
CA ILE A 11 5.06 -2.44 -5.35
C ILE A 11 6.45 -1.88 -5.62
N LYS A 12 7.08 -2.29 -6.72
CA LYS A 12 8.37 -1.73 -7.13
C LYS A 12 8.21 -0.24 -7.47
N LEU A 13 9.17 0.56 -7.03
CA LEU A 13 9.27 1.98 -7.36
C LEU A 13 10.32 2.09 -8.47
N ASP A 14 9.94 2.50 -9.68
CA ASP A 14 10.85 2.50 -10.83
C ASP A 14 12.07 3.43 -10.64
N SER A 15 11.91 4.50 -9.86
CA SER A 15 12.95 5.50 -9.58
C SER A 15 13.79 5.21 -8.33
N ASP A 16 13.53 4.13 -7.57
CA ASP A 16 14.21 3.86 -6.29
C ASP A 16 14.52 2.36 -6.07
N ASP A 17 15.80 1.99 -6.15
CA ASP A 17 16.29 0.61 -5.98
C ASP A 17 16.32 0.13 -4.52
N TYR A 18 16.32 1.05 -3.55
CA TYR A 18 16.49 0.77 -2.13
C TYR A 18 15.16 0.72 -1.38
N ARG A 19 14.13 1.36 -1.92
CA ARG A 19 12.79 1.45 -1.33
C ARG A 19 11.76 0.69 -2.16
N ILE A 20 10.65 0.38 -1.54
CA ILE A 20 9.54 -0.32 -2.17
C ILE A 20 8.23 0.18 -1.57
N GLY A 21 7.20 0.33 -2.39
CA GLY A 21 5.86 0.59 -1.89
C GLY A 21 5.34 -0.65 -1.16
N ARG A 22 4.61 -0.44 -0.07
CA ARG A 22 3.89 -1.46 0.68
C ARG A 22 2.42 -1.04 0.78
N LEU A 23 1.52 -1.93 0.36
CA LEU A 23 0.10 -1.85 0.65
C LEU A 23 -0.25 -2.96 1.65
N THR A 24 -0.69 -2.59 2.85
CA THR A 24 -1.17 -3.55 3.84
C THR A 24 -2.69 -3.55 3.82
N LEU A 25 -3.25 -4.59 3.20
CA LEU A 25 -4.69 -4.81 3.12
C LEU A 25 -5.17 -5.48 4.41
N THR A 26 -6.08 -4.83 5.12
CA THR A 26 -6.69 -5.33 6.34
C THR A 26 -8.19 -5.51 6.12
N LYS A 27 -8.71 -6.68 6.46
CA LYS A 27 -10.17 -6.92 6.49
C LYS A 27 -10.72 -6.53 7.84
N ILE A 28 -11.68 -5.63 7.82
CA ILE A 28 -12.59 -5.29 8.91
C ILE A 28 -13.93 -5.98 8.59
N THR A 29 -14.78 -6.21 9.59
CA THR A 29 -16.01 -7.02 9.53
C THR A 29 -16.63 -7.19 8.13
N GLU A 30 -17.07 -6.09 7.49
CA GLU A 30 -17.65 -6.08 6.14
C GLU A 30 -16.93 -5.14 5.16
N SER A 31 -15.70 -4.74 5.49
CA SER A 31 -14.95 -3.77 4.68
C SER A 31 -13.45 -4.02 4.70
N PHE A 32 -12.74 -3.29 3.84
CA PHE A 32 -11.30 -3.36 3.70
C PHE A 32 -10.69 -1.99 3.93
N ASN A 33 -9.56 -2.00 4.63
CA ASN A 33 -8.70 -0.85 4.76
C ASN A 33 -7.36 -1.17 4.10
N VAL A 34 -6.72 -0.17 3.51
CA VAL A 34 -5.39 -0.28 2.94
C VAL A 34 -4.50 0.79 3.54
N GLU A 35 -3.47 0.36 4.24
CA GLU A 35 -2.38 1.22 4.67
C GLU A 35 -1.33 1.28 3.55
N ILE A 36 -0.86 2.48 3.24
CA ILE A 36 0.07 2.75 2.13
C ILE A 36 1.35 3.32 2.71
N ASP A 37 2.46 2.63 2.50
CA ASP A 37 3.78 3.05 2.99
C ASP A 37 4.85 2.91 1.91
N ILE A 38 5.95 3.60 2.11
CA ILE A 38 7.23 3.33 1.46
C ILE A 38 8.13 2.70 2.51
N VAL A 39 8.65 1.51 2.24
CA VAL A 39 9.51 0.77 3.17
C VAL A 39 10.88 0.51 2.53
N SER A 40 11.90 0.31 3.36
CA SER A 40 13.19 -0.18 2.88
C SER A 40 13.06 -1.61 2.36
N LYS A 41 13.64 -1.88 1.19
CA LYS A 41 13.60 -3.20 0.56
C LYS A 41 14.27 -4.28 1.40
N GLU A 42 15.35 -3.94 2.10
CA GLU A 42 16.19 -4.87 2.87
C GLU A 42 15.55 -5.31 4.19
N ASN A 43 15.05 -4.37 5.00
CA ASN A 43 14.59 -4.65 6.36
C ASN A 43 13.10 -4.36 6.59
N LYS A 44 12.38 -3.91 5.57
CA LYS A 44 10.95 -3.54 5.61
C LYS A 44 10.61 -2.45 6.64
N LYS A 45 11.62 -1.71 7.12
CA LYS A 45 11.40 -0.55 7.98
C LYS A 45 10.64 0.52 7.18
N ILE A 46 9.58 1.04 7.78
CA ILE A 46 8.80 2.15 7.21
C ILE A 46 9.71 3.37 7.10
N TRP A 47 9.81 3.89 5.88
CA TRP A 47 10.56 5.10 5.56
C TRP A 47 9.62 6.30 5.51
N ALA A 48 8.47 6.15 4.86
CA ALA A 48 7.40 7.13 4.87
C ALA A 48 6.06 6.42 4.93
N HIS A 49 5.15 6.99 5.73
CA HIS A 49 3.73 6.64 5.69
C HIS A 49 3.04 7.59 4.71
N ILE A 50 2.29 7.07 3.75
CA ILE A 50 1.69 7.86 2.66
C ILE A 50 0.25 8.22 3.00
N ASP A 51 -0.60 7.21 3.22
CA ASP A 51 -2.00 7.39 3.56
C ASP A 51 -2.63 6.09 4.07
N VAL A 52 -3.86 6.17 4.57
CA VAL A 52 -4.72 5.02 4.83
C VAL A 52 -6.08 5.21 4.16
N LEU A 53 -6.48 4.25 3.33
CA LEU A 53 -7.80 4.20 2.73
C LEU A 53 -8.71 3.30 3.58
N TYR A 54 -9.91 3.78 3.90
CA TYR A 54 -10.85 3.10 4.79
C TYR A 54 -12.15 2.71 4.08
N ASN A 55 -12.84 1.71 4.64
CA ASN A 55 -14.22 1.34 4.29
C ASN A 55 -14.43 1.00 2.81
N LEU A 56 -13.48 0.25 2.22
CA LEU A 56 -13.58 -0.23 0.85
C LEU A 56 -14.32 -1.56 0.82
N ASN A 57 -15.19 -1.76 -0.17
CA ASN A 57 -16.11 -2.91 -0.16
C ASN A 57 -15.50 -4.16 -0.78
N ASP A 58 -14.46 -4.01 -1.60
CA ASP A 58 -13.82 -5.07 -2.34
C ASP A 58 -12.30 -5.03 -2.15
N PRO A 59 -11.64 -6.19 -1.92
CA PRO A 59 -10.20 -6.22 -1.66
C PRO A 59 -9.37 -5.84 -2.90
N GLN A 60 -9.84 -6.11 -4.12
CA GLN A 60 -9.14 -5.73 -5.35
C GLN A 60 -9.28 -4.23 -5.58
N GLU A 61 -10.49 -3.68 -5.44
CA GLU A 61 -10.70 -2.23 -5.49
C GLU A 61 -9.84 -1.50 -4.46
N ALA A 62 -9.71 -2.08 -3.26
CA ALA A 62 -8.88 -1.53 -2.21
C ALA A 62 -7.41 -1.43 -2.61
N LEU A 63 -6.87 -2.47 -3.23
CA LEU A 63 -5.50 -2.48 -3.73
C LEU A 63 -5.32 -1.52 -4.90
N ASP A 64 -6.24 -1.49 -5.86
CA ASP A 64 -6.16 -0.61 -7.03
C ASP A 64 -6.13 0.87 -6.61
N ARG A 65 -7.00 1.26 -5.66
CA ARG A 65 -7.00 2.60 -5.07
C ARG A 65 -5.71 2.87 -4.28
N GLY A 66 -5.17 1.88 -3.58
CA GLY A 66 -3.90 1.99 -2.87
C GLY A 66 -2.72 2.24 -3.82
N VAL A 67 -2.65 1.52 -4.94
CA VAL A 67 -1.65 1.73 -6.01
C VAL A 67 -1.79 3.12 -6.59
N GLN A 68 -3.02 3.54 -6.92
CA GLN A 68 -3.28 4.85 -7.48
C GLN A 68 -2.79 5.96 -6.53
N ARG A 69 -3.13 5.90 -5.24
CA ARG A 69 -2.71 6.90 -4.27
C ARG A 69 -1.19 6.94 -4.08
N LEU A 70 -0.53 5.77 -4.07
CA LEU A 70 0.93 5.71 -4.04
C LEU A 70 1.54 6.39 -5.28
N SER A 71 0.99 6.12 -6.47
CA SER A 71 1.45 6.74 -7.71
C SER A 71 1.25 8.26 -7.71
N GLU A 72 0.11 8.75 -7.23
CA GLU A 72 -0.17 10.19 -7.07
C GLU A 72 0.86 10.86 -6.15
N PHE A 73 1.19 10.24 -5.02
CA PHE A 73 2.20 10.76 -4.09
C PHE A 73 3.59 10.86 -4.71
N LEU A 74 4.01 9.83 -5.44
CA LEU A 74 5.31 9.81 -6.10
C LEU A 74 5.41 10.88 -7.19
N ASN A 75 4.38 11.01 -8.04
CA ASN A 75 4.33 12.00 -9.10
C ASN A 75 4.29 13.44 -8.58
N GLN A 76 3.67 13.69 -7.42
CA GLN A 76 3.68 15.02 -6.79
C GLN A 76 5.04 15.37 -6.19
N SER A 77 5.84 14.38 -5.78
CA SER A 77 7.17 14.59 -5.18
C SER A 77 8.27 14.87 -6.22
N GLU A 78 8.01 14.63 -7.50
CA GLU A 78 8.95 14.88 -8.62
C GLU A 78 8.82 16.29 -9.25
N ASN A 79 7.95 17.17 -8.72
CA ASN A 79 7.70 18.52 -9.22
C ASN A 79 8.15 19.64 -8.26
#